data_AF-A0A9W6ZLM2-F1
#
_entry.id   AF-A0A9W6ZLM2-F1
#
_cell.length_a   1.000
_cell.length_b   1.000
_cell.length_c   1.000
_cell.angle_alpha   90.00
_cell.angle_beta   90.00
_cell.angle_gamma   90.00
#
_symmetry.space_group_name_H-M   'P 1'
#
loop_
_entity.id
_entity.type
_entity.pdbx_description
1 polymer ?
#
loop_
_entity_poly.entity_id
_entity_poly.type
_entity_poly.pdbx_seq_one_letter_code
_entity_poly.pdbx_strand_id
1 'polypeptide(L)'
;KKEKKAKAPAKAKVAAPPADHPTICMIEFKVGVITKVWPHEGADKLWCEEIDVGEAEPRQICSGLRPYYTEEQMLGHRLLVVANLKAKNLKGFKSHGMVLCASQGDKVQFIQPPADAPLGEVVQYEGLPEVIPASGAQVDKKKMFQAVAEKMVTNDKFEGTYNGHVFMTSAGPC
;
A
#
# COMPACT_ATOMS: atom_id res chain seq x y z
N LYS A 1 0.87 -28.04 -28.06
CA LYS A 1 1.04 -27.56 -26.67
C LYS A 1 0.42 -26.17 -26.58
N LYS A 2 -0.76 -26.04 -25.98
CA LYS A 2 -1.49 -24.77 -25.85
C LYS A 2 -1.42 -24.38 -24.38
N GLU A 3 -0.72 -23.30 -24.08
CA GLU A 3 -0.48 -22.80 -22.72
C GLU A 3 -1.78 -22.60 -21.96
N LYS A 4 -1.84 -23.23 -20.79
CA LYS A 4 -2.97 -23.21 -19.87
C LYS A 4 -2.86 -21.92 -19.08
N LYS A 5 -3.63 -20.91 -19.50
CA LYS A 5 -3.81 -19.62 -18.84
C LYS A 5 -4.05 -19.84 -17.35
N ALA A 6 -3.08 -19.46 -16.52
CA ALA A 6 -3.17 -19.53 -15.07
C ALA A 6 -4.38 -18.72 -14.61
N LYS A 7 -5.29 -19.43 -13.94
CA LYS A 7 -6.54 -18.91 -13.40
C LYS A 7 -6.16 -18.14 -12.14
N ALA A 8 -6.32 -16.82 -12.16
CA ALA A 8 -6.12 -15.98 -10.97
C ALA A 8 -6.85 -16.59 -9.77
N PRO A 9 -6.22 -16.66 -8.58
CA PRO A 9 -6.87 -17.21 -7.40
C PRO A 9 -8.12 -16.39 -7.08
N ALA A 10 -9.19 -17.11 -6.77
CA ALA A 10 -10.49 -16.57 -6.47
C ALA A 10 -10.39 -15.59 -5.30
N LYS A 11 -10.71 -14.32 -5.56
CA LYS A 11 -10.95 -13.33 -4.51
C LYS A 11 -12.01 -13.90 -3.57
N ALA A 12 -11.63 -14.13 -2.31
CA ALA A 12 -12.60 -14.33 -1.25
C ALA A 12 -13.66 -13.21 -1.37
N LYS A 13 -14.94 -13.57 -1.29
CA LYS A 13 -16.04 -12.59 -1.31
C LYS A 13 -15.91 -11.72 -0.06
N VAL A 14 -15.14 -10.65 -0.15
CA VAL A 14 -15.16 -9.56 0.83
C VAL A 14 -16.57 -8.98 0.78
N ALA A 15 -17.26 -8.97 1.92
CA ALA A 15 -18.55 -8.29 2.04
C ALA A 15 -18.38 -6.84 1.55
N ALA A 16 -19.32 -6.35 0.74
CA ALA A 16 -19.27 -4.95 0.33
C ALA A 16 -19.34 -4.05 1.58
N PRO A 17 -18.54 -2.97 1.66
CA PRO A 17 -18.58 -2.08 2.81
C PRO A 17 -19.99 -1.51 3.00
N PRO A 18 -20.48 -1.36 4.25
CA PRO A 18 -21.74 -0.67 4.53
C PRO A 18 -21.78 0.76 3.96
N ALA A 19 -22.98 1.28 3.70
CA ALA A 19 -23.14 2.59 3.06
C ALA A 19 -22.49 3.73 3.84
N ASP A 20 -22.57 3.70 5.18
CA ASP A 20 -22.05 4.72 6.09
C ASP A 20 -20.65 4.39 6.63
N HIS A 21 -19.98 3.39 6.05
CA HIS A 21 -18.66 2.98 6.54
C HIS A 21 -17.61 4.07 6.25
N PRO A 22 -16.67 4.36 7.18
CA PRO A 22 -15.67 5.39 6.97
C PRO A 22 -14.83 5.10 5.72
N THR A 23 -14.57 6.11 4.90
CA THR A 23 -13.84 5.92 3.63
C THR A 23 -12.42 5.40 3.84
N ILE A 24 -11.75 5.79 4.94
CA ILE A 24 -10.44 5.26 5.34
C ILE A 24 -10.48 3.74 5.58
N CYS A 25 -11.55 3.23 6.20
CA CYS A 25 -11.77 1.80 6.43
C CYS A 25 -12.18 1.03 5.16
N MET A 26 -12.38 1.73 4.04
CA MET A 26 -12.56 1.11 2.72
C MET A 26 -11.26 1.02 1.92
N ILE A 27 -10.17 1.65 2.37
CA ILE A 27 -8.85 1.56 1.76
C ILE A 27 -8.07 0.42 2.41
N GLU A 28 -7.49 -0.44 1.59
CA GLU A 28 -6.73 -1.59 2.06
C GLU A 28 -5.25 -1.23 2.11
N PHE A 29 -4.75 -0.91 3.30
CA PHE A 29 -3.31 -0.82 3.55
C PHE A 29 -2.82 -2.15 4.11
N LYS A 30 -1.81 -2.74 3.46
CA LYS A 30 -1.18 -3.98 3.90
C LYS A 30 0.25 -3.76 4.31
N VAL A 31 0.68 -4.47 5.34
CA VAL A 31 2.11 -4.63 5.66
C VAL A 31 2.79 -5.40 4.54
N GLY A 32 3.89 -4.87 4.02
CA GLY A 32 4.69 -5.53 3.00
C GLY A 32 6.18 -5.36 3.20
N VAL A 33 6.96 -6.20 2.53
CA VAL A 33 8.43 -6.14 2.49
C VAL A 33 8.92 -6.16 1.05
N ILE A 34 9.86 -5.27 0.74
CA ILE A 34 10.49 -5.22 -0.59
C ILE A 34 11.44 -6.41 -0.72
N THR A 35 11.14 -7.33 -1.63
CA THR A 35 11.99 -8.51 -1.91
C THR A 35 12.94 -8.28 -3.08
N LYS A 36 12.62 -7.31 -3.95
CA LYS A 36 13.45 -6.94 -5.10
C LYS A 36 13.19 -5.49 -5.50
N VAL A 37 14.22 -4.79 -5.95
CA VAL A 37 14.12 -3.42 -6.48
C VAL A 37 15.07 -3.29 -7.67
N TRP A 38 14.68 -2.58 -8.72
CA TRP A 38 15.52 -2.31 -9.88
C TRP A 38 15.06 -1.03 -10.58
N PRO A 39 15.96 -0.32 -11.30
CA PRO A 39 15.60 0.94 -11.94
C PRO A 39 14.60 0.71 -13.09
N HIS A 40 13.64 1.62 -13.23
CA HIS A 40 12.71 1.58 -14.35
C HIS A 40 13.39 2.00 -15.66
N GLU A 41 13.36 1.14 -16.69
CA GLU A 41 14.08 1.34 -17.97
C GLU A 41 13.69 2.64 -18.71
N GLY A 42 12.42 3.04 -18.65
CA GLY A 42 11.91 4.28 -19.27
C GLY A 42 11.79 5.50 -18.35
N ALA A 43 12.27 5.45 -17.10
CA ALA A 43 12.01 6.50 -16.12
C ALA A 43 13.07 6.63 -15.01
N ASP A 44 13.83 7.73 -15.05
CA ASP A 44 14.95 7.96 -14.13
C ASP A 44 14.54 8.19 -12.67
N LYS A 45 13.28 8.59 -12.44
CA LYS A 45 12.74 8.86 -11.11
C LYS A 45 11.99 7.68 -10.49
N LEU A 46 11.84 6.57 -11.24
CA LEU A 46 11.03 5.44 -10.81
C LEU A 46 11.90 4.23 -10.46
N TRP A 47 11.53 3.59 -9.36
CA TRP A 47 11.92 2.23 -9.02
C TRP A 47 10.81 1.27 -9.46
N CYS A 48 11.19 0.06 -9.84
CA CYS A 48 10.31 -1.09 -9.96
C CYS A 48 10.61 -2.02 -8.78
N GLU A 49 9.58 -2.45 -8.08
CA GLU A 49 9.70 -3.27 -6.87
C GLU A 49 8.87 -4.55 -6.96
N GLU A 50 9.40 -5.63 -6.36
CA GLU A 50 8.60 -6.76 -5.90
C GLU A 50 8.38 -6.60 -4.40
N ILE A 51 7.11 -6.55 -3.99
CA ILE A 51 6.74 -6.40 -2.58
C ILE A 51 5.88 -7.59 -2.17
N ASP A 52 6.39 -8.37 -1.22
CA ASP A 52 5.61 -9.42 -0.58
C ASP A 52 4.63 -8.79 0.42
N VAL A 53 3.35 -9.02 0.18
CA VAL A 53 2.22 -8.54 0.99
C VAL A 53 1.39 -9.72 1.50
N GLY A 54 2.03 -10.87 1.75
CA GLY A 54 1.39 -12.09 2.26
C GLY A 54 0.44 -12.75 1.25
N GLU A 55 0.62 -12.46 -0.04
CA GLU A 55 -0.15 -13.08 -1.14
C GLU A 55 0.62 -14.25 -1.75
N ALA A 56 -0.03 -15.02 -2.63
CA ALA A 56 0.61 -16.19 -3.25
C ALA A 56 1.85 -15.82 -4.11
N GLU A 57 1.85 -14.61 -4.67
CA GLU A 57 2.97 -14.06 -5.44
C GLU A 57 3.22 -12.60 -5.00
N PRO A 58 4.48 -12.14 -4.95
CA PRO A 58 4.80 -10.75 -4.68
C PRO A 58 4.14 -9.81 -5.70
N ARG A 59 3.76 -8.62 -5.25
CA ARG A 59 3.18 -7.59 -6.11
C ARG A 59 4.27 -6.79 -6.80
N GLN A 60 4.08 -6.59 -8.11
CA GLN A 60 4.87 -5.68 -8.92
C GLN A 60 4.37 -4.25 -8.66
N ILE A 61 5.18 -3.41 -8.03
CA ILE A 61 4.86 -2.01 -7.75
C ILE A 61 5.93 -1.15 -8.41
N CYS A 62 5.57 0.09 -8.72
CA CYS A 62 6.51 1.07 -9.20
C CYS A 62 6.30 2.36 -8.44
N SER A 63 7.37 2.88 -7.83
CA SER A 63 7.35 4.04 -6.96
C SER A 63 8.28 5.15 -7.45
N GLY A 64 7.92 6.40 -7.15
CA GLY A 64 8.72 7.59 -7.47
C GLY A 64 9.85 7.87 -6.48
N LEU A 65 10.44 6.83 -5.90
CA LEU A 65 11.33 6.95 -4.74
C LEU A 65 12.82 7.02 -5.07
N ARG A 66 13.18 6.90 -6.35
CA ARG A 66 14.59 6.92 -6.80
C ARG A 66 15.39 8.17 -6.45
N PRO A 67 14.80 9.38 -6.36
CA PRO A 67 15.51 10.55 -5.85
C PRO A 67 15.80 10.52 -4.34
N TYR A 68 15.11 9.66 -3.58
CA TYR A 68 15.14 9.67 -2.11
C TYR A 68 15.83 8.45 -1.51
N TYR A 69 15.79 7.31 -2.22
CA TYR A 69 16.31 6.03 -1.72
C TYR A 69 17.16 5.32 -2.76
N THR A 70 18.28 4.75 -2.30
CA THR A 70 19.07 3.79 -3.06
C THR A 70 18.42 2.41 -3.04
N GLU A 71 18.81 1.53 -3.97
CA GLU A 71 18.37 0.13 -4.00
C GLU A 71 18.67 -0.59 -2.67
N GLU A 72 19.85 -0.36 -2.08
CA GLU A 72 20.26 -0.95 -0.81
C GLU A 72 19.38 -0.51 0.37
N GLN A 73 18.89 0.74 0.35
CA GLN A 73 18.00 1.26 1.40
C GLN A 73 16.56 0.75 1.25
N MET A 74 16.15 0.39 0.03
CA MET A 74 14.82 -0.13 -0.28
C MET A 74 14.73 -1.62 0.04
N LEU A 75 15.75 -2.40 -0.31
CA LEU A 75 15.72 -3.85 -0.23
C LEU A 75 15.54 -4.33 1.23
N GLY A 76 14.57 -5.21 1.45
CA GLY A 76 14.24 -5.72 2.79
C GLY A 76 13.49 -4.73 3.69
N HIS A 77 13.21 -3.50 3.22
CA HIS A 77 12.46 -2.53 4.00
C HIS A 77 11.00 -2.96 4.13
N ARG A 78 10.47 -2.86 5.35
CA ARG A 78 9.07 -3.10 5.66
C ARG A 78 8.29 -1.79 5.59
N LEU A 79 7.13 -1.81 4.96
CA LEU A 79 6.36 -0.62 4.63
C LEU A 79 4.87 -0.95 4.49
N LEU A 80 4.05 0.09 4.32
CA LEU A 80 2.63 -0.07 4.01
C LEU A 80 2.35 0.06 2.51
N VAL A 81 1.57 -0.85 1.95
CA VAL A 81 1.13 -0.87 0.55
C VAL A 81 -0.37 -0.67 0.45
N VAL A 82 -0.80 0.27 -0.39
CA VAL A 82 -2.21 0.41 -0.78
C VAL A 82 -2.56 -0.69 -1.79
N ALA A 83 -3.30 -1.69 -1.33
CA ALA A 83 -3.49 -2.95 -2.04
C ALA A 83 -4.77 -3.03 -2.88
N ASN A 84 -5.79 -2.21 -2.62
CA ASN A 84 -7.05 -2.24 -3.36
C ASN A 84 -7.18 -1.18 -4.46
N LEU A 85 -6.07 -0.56 -4.89
CA LEU A 85 -6.06 0.32 -6.06
C LEU A 85 -6.20 -0.47 -7.38
N LYS A 86 -6.83 0.14 -8.38
CA LYS A 86 -6.78 -0.40 -9.74
C LYS A 86 -5.35 -0.29 -10.26
N ALA A 87 -4.85 -1.37 -10.89
CA ALA A 87 -3.52 -1.37 -11.47
C ALA A 87 -3.36 -0.24 -12.50
N LYS A 88 -2.22 0.46 -12.44
CA LYS A 88 -1.89 1.58 -13.34
C LYS A 88 -0.63 1.28 -14.11
N ASN A 89 -0.62 1.65 -15.39
CA ASN A 89 0.56 1.53 -16.23
C ASN A 89 1.38 2.83 -16.12
N LEU A 90 2.62 2.71 -15.65
CA LEU A 90 3.59 3.77 -15.49
C LEU A 90 4.69 3.51 -16.52
N LYS A 91 4.64 4.22 -17.66
CA LYS A 91 5.67 4.15 -18.72
C LYS A 91 6.02 2.72 -19.19
N GLY A 92 5.03 1.85 -19.30
CA GLY A 92 5.20 0.46 -19.74
C GLY A 92 5.17 -0.55 -18.60
N PHE A 93 5.43 -0.12 -17.36
CA PHE A 93 5.38 -0.98 -16.18
C PHE A 93 4.00 -0.97 -15.52
N LYS A 94 3.42 -2.14 -15.29
CA LYS A 94 2.09 -2.26 -14.66
C LYS A 94 2.23 -2.37 -13.14
N SER A 95 1.96 -1.28 -12.43
CA SER A 95 1.98 -1.22 -10.97
C SER A 95 0.66 -1.72 -10.37
N HIS A 96 0.76 -2.66 -9.42
CA HIS A 96 -0.33 -3.34 -8.72
C HIS A 96 -0.51 -2.87 -7.26
N GLY A 97 -0.21 -1.59 -7.01
CA GLY A 97 -0.37 -0.96 -5.71
C GLY A 97 0.32 0.39 -5.65
N MET A 98 0.49 0.89 -4.43
CA MET A 98 1.25 2.09 -4.13
C MET A 98 1.91 1.95 -2.77
N VAL A 99 3.20 2.28 -2.68
CA VAL A 99 3.91 2.38 -1.41
C VAL A 99 3.47 3.65 -0.69
N LEU A 100 3.13 3.55 0.60
CA LEU A 100 2.76 4.69 1.43
C LEU A 100 4.01 5.30 2.09
N CYS A 101 4.15 6.61 1.97
CA CYS A 101 5.24 7.38 2.57
C CYS A 101 4.68 8.64 3.26
N ALA A 102 5.36 9.08 4.31
CA ALA A 102 5.28 10.44 4.81
C ALA A 102 6.22 11.34 4.00
N SER A 103 5.85 12.61 3.84
CA SER A 103 6.70 13.60 3.18
C SER A 103 6.63 14.95 3.87
N GLN A 104 7.77 15.60 4.04
CA GLN A 104 7.89 16.96 4.58
C GLN A 104 8.99 17.72 3.82
N GLY A 105 8.58 18.70 3.01
CA GLY A 105 9.50 19.39 2.10
C GLY A 105 10.14 18.40 1.13
N ASP A 106 11.47 18.37 1.09
CA ASP A 106 12.25 17.47 0.23
C ASP A 106 12.55 16.10 0.87
N LYS A 107 12.04 15.83 2.08
CA LYS A 107 12.24 14.56 2.77
C LYS A 107 11.04 13.64 2.57
N VAL A 108 11.32 12.39 2.25
CA VAL A 108 10.33 11.32 2.12
C VAL A 108 10.76 10.16 2.99
N GLN A 109 9.83 9.62 3.78
CA GLN A 109 10.06 8.46 4.65
C GLN A 109 8.95 7.43 4.52
N PHE A 110 9.29 6.14 4.59
CA PHE A 110 8.30 5.08 4.67
C PHE A 110 7.49 5.18 5.97
N ILE A 111 6.20 4.87 5.89
CA ILE A 111 5.44 4.50 7.09
C ILE A 111 5.84 3.07 7.44
N GLN A 112 6.53 2.90 8.57
CA GLN A 112 7.17 1.65 8.93
C GLN A 112 6.32 0.89 9.97
N PRO A 113 5.73 -0.25 9.59
CA PRO A 113 5.02 -1.08 10.54
C PRO A 113 5.99 -1.70 11.56
N PRO A 114 5.49 -2.11 12.75
CA PRO A 114 6.29 -2.84 13.72
C PRO A 114 6.96 -4.08 13.12
N ALA A 115 8.15 -4.42 13.61
CA ALA A 115 8.94 -5.55 13.10
C ALA A 115 8.21 -6.90 13.24
N ASP A 116 7.32 -7.02 14.22
CA ASP A 116 6.58 -8.26 14.49
C ASP A 116 5.23 -8.34 13.77
N ALA A 117 4.82 -7.29 13.04
CA ALA A 117 3.57 -7.31 12.28
C ALA A 117 3.59 -8.39 11.18
N PRO A 118 2.58 -9.26 11.04
CA PRO A 118 2.56 -10.22 9.94
C PRO A 118 2.56 -9.56 8.54
N LEU A 119 3.29 -10.14 7.58
CA LEU A 119 3.20 -9.71 6.19
C LEU A 119 1.77 -9.94 5.66
N GLY A 120 1.25 -8.95 4.93
CA GLY A 120 -0.11 -8.96 4.40
C GLY A 120 -1.19 -8.60 5.40
N GLU A 121 -0.85 -8.34 6.66
CA GLU A 121 -1.78 -7.82 7.65
C GLU A 121 -2.39 -6.51 7.16
N VAL A 122 -3.72 -6.41 7.29
CA VAL A 122 -4.47 -5.21 6.95
C VAL A 122 -4.45 -4.26 8.15
N VAL A 123 -3.90 -3.07 7.93
CA VAL A 123 -3.81 -2.00 8.94
C VAL A 123 -5.22 -1.59 9.37
N GLN A 124 -5.42 -1.52 10.68
CA GLN A 124 -6.64 -1.04 11.33
C GLN A 124 -6.43 0.38 11.85
N TYR A 125 -7.49 1.03 12.33
CA TYR A 125 -7.41 2.38 12.88
C TYR A 125 -8.05 2.45 14.26
N GLU A 126 -7.33 3.05 15.21
CA GLU A 126 -7.81 3.17 16.58
C GLU A 126 -9.14 3.93 16.64
N GLY A 127 -10.17 3.33 17.27
CA GLY A 127 -11.48 3.96 17.43
C GLY A 127 -12.38 3.96 16.19
N LEU A 128 -11.98 3.30 15.10
CA LEU A 128 -12.81 3.12 13.90
C LEU A 128 -13.23 1.64 13.75
N PRO A 129 -14.32 1.37 12.99
CA PRO A 129 -14.69 0.01 12.66
C PRO A 129 -13.61 -0.70 11.84
N GLU A 130 -13.67 -2.04 11.85
CA GLU A 130 -12.78 -2.90 11.07
C GLU A 130 -12.72 -2.50 9.60
N VAL A 131 -11.52 -2.58 9.01
CA VAL A 131 -11.32 -2.30 7.59
C VAL A 131 -12.01 -3.35 6.73
N ILE A 132 -12.98 -2.89 5.93
CA ILE A 132 -13.64 -3.69 4.90
C ILE A 132 -13.26 -3.08 3.54
N PRO A 133 -12.31 -3.66 2.80
CA PRO A 133 -11.84 -3.10 1.53
C PRO A 133 -12.96 -2.95 0.49
N ALA A 134 -13.09 -1.74 -0.06
CA ALA A 134 -13.88 -1.55 -1.27
C ALA A 134 -13.18 -2.15 -2.49
N SER A 135 -13.95 -2.44 -3.55
CA SER A 135 -13.36 -2.85 -4.83
C SER A 135 -12.54 -1.72 -5.46
N GLY A 136 -11.47 -2.05 -6.18
CA GLY A 136 -10.65 -1.03 -6.85
C GLY A 136 -11.41 -0.14 -7.85
N ALA A 137 -12.55 -0.60 -8.38
CA ALA A 137 -13.43 0.23 -9.20
C ALA A 137 -14.15 1.31 -8.36
N GLN A 138 -14.57 0.98 -7.13
CA GLN A 138 -15.17 1.94 -6.21
C GLN A 138 -14.13 2.96 -5.73
N VAL A 139 -12.93 2.49 -5.38
CA VAL A 139 -11.82 3.35 -4.92
C VAL A 139 -11.46 4.39 -5.98
N ASP A 140 -11.31 3.96 -7.24
CA ASP A 140 -10.97 4.83 -8.37
C ASP A 140 -12.12 5.79 -8.73
N LYS A 141 -13.35 5.27 -8.88
CA LYS A 141 -14.52 6.08 -9.29
C LYS A 141 -14.87 7.17 -8.27
N LYS A 142 -14.74 6.88 -6.97
CA LYS A 142 -15.06 7.84 -5.90
C LYS A 142 -13.85 8.63 -5.41
N LYS A 143 -12.67 8.45 -6.02
CA LYS A 143 -11.43 9.12 -5.59
C LYS A 143 -11.13 8.92 -4.10
N MET A 144 -11.46 7.74 -3.56
CA MET A 144 -11.46 7.48 -2.11
C MET A 144 -10.07 7.71 -1.50
N PHE A 145 -9.02 7.21 -2.18
CA PHE A 145 -7.66 7.38 -1.69
C PHE A 145 -7.23 8.85 -1.66
N GLN A 146 -7.62 9.67 -2.66
CA GLN A 146 -7.29 11.10 -2.64
C GLN A 146 -7.98 11.81 -1.48
N ALA A 147 -9.29 11.56 -1.29
CA ALA A 147 -10.06 12.14 -0.19
C ALA A 147 -9.55 11.71 1.20
N VAL A 148 -9.02 10.50 1.31
CA VAL A 148 -8.41 9.99 2.52
C VAL A 148 -7.03 10.61 2.75
N ALA A 149 -6.19 10.67 1.72
CA ALA A 149 -4.82 11.17 1.81
C ALA A 149 -4.75 12.64 2.26
N GLU A 150 -5.75 13.47 1.91
CA GLU A 150 -5.86 14.86 2.38
C GLU A 150 -5.96 14.99 3.91
N LYS A 151 -6.37 13.93 4.60
CA LYS A 151 -6.57 13.89 6.05
C LYS A 151 -5.54 13.01 6.76
N MET A 152 -4.57 12.48 6.01
CA MET A 152 -3.48 11.68 6.56
C MET A 152 -2.32 12.58 6.96
N VAL A 153 -1.87 12.44 8.21
CA VAL A 153 -0.73 13.18 8.77
C VAL A 153 0.06 12.27 9.70
N THR A 154 1.34 12.54 9.88
CA THR A 154 2.14 11.92 10.95
C THR A 154 2.02 12.72 12.24
N ASN A 155 1.92 12.06 13.39
CA ASN A 155 1.87 12.73 14.70
C ASN A 155 3.29 13.00 15.27
N ASP A 156 3.37 13.56 16.48
CA ASP A 156 4.65 13.88 17.17
C ASP A 156 5.49 12.64 17.53
N LYS A 157 4.91 11.45 17.44
CA LYS A 157 5.58 10.16 17.64
C LYS A 157 6.03 9.52 16.33
N PHE A 158 5.87 10.22 15.20
CA PHE A 158 6.14 9.74 13.84
C PHE A 158 5.22 8.59 13.38
N GLU A 159 4.06 8.44 14.01
CA GLU A 159 3.06 7.43 13.63
C GLU A 159 2.13 7.99 12.56
N GLY A 160 1.75 7.15 11.60
CA GLY A 160 0.74 7.47 10.59
C GLY A 160 -0.64 7.61 11.21
N THR A 161 -1.33 8.71 10.92
CA THR A 161 -2.70 8.94 11.41
C THR A 161 -3.62 9.41 10.30
N TYR A 162 -4.92 9.15 10.46
CA TYR A 162 -5.99 9.73 9.65
C TYR A 162 -6.96 10.43 10.58
N ASN A 163 -7.12 11.76 10.48
CA ASN A 163 -7.96 12.54 11.40
C ASN A 163 -7.67 12.26 12.90
N GLY A 164 -6.41 11.98 13.25
CA GLY A 164 -6.00 11.62 14.60
C GLY A 164 -6.18 10.14 14.98
N HIS A 165 -6.80 9.32 14.12
CA HIS A 165 -6.86 7.87 14.31
C HIS A 165 -5.53 7.24 13.85
N VAL A 166 -4.82 6.61 14.78
CA VAL A 166 -3.50 6.00 14.54
C VAL A 166 -3.63 4.71 13.71
N PHE A 167 -2.66 4.49 12.83
CA PHE A 167 -2.55 3.30 11.99
C PHE A 167 -2.00 2.15 12.85
N MET A 168 -2.76 1.07 12.97
CA MET A 168 -2.48 -0.02 13.90
C MET A 168 -2.33 -1.37 13.19
N THR A 169 -1.36 -2.13 13.65
CA THR A 169 -1.23 -3.57 13.40
C THR A 169 -1.45 -4.33 14.72
N SER A 170 -1.56 -5.65 14.65
CA SER A 170 -1.56 -6.54 15.82
C SER A 170 -0.31 -6.40 16.69
N ALA A 171 0.80 -5.91 16.14
CA ALA A 171 2.06 -5.68 16.83
C ALA A 171 2.26 -4.22 17.33
N GLY A 172 1.34 -3.30 17.02
CA GLY A 172 1.41 -1.90 17.47
C GLY A 172 1.20 -0.85 16.36
N PRO A 173 1.43 0.44 16.69
CA PRO A 173 1.27 1.56 15.76
C PRO A 173 2.33 1.56 14.64
N CYS A 174 1.97 2.11 13.48
CA CYS A 174 2.81 2.25 12.28
C CYS A 174 3.26 3.69 12.04
#